data_AF-A0A382PNE6-F1
#
_entry.id   AF-A0A382PNE6-F1
#
_cell.length_a   1.000
_cell.length_b   1.000
_cell.length_c   1.000
_cell.angle_alpha   90.00
_cell.angle_beta   90.00
_cell.angle_gamma   90.00
#
_symmetry.space_group_name_H-M   'P 1'
#
loop_
_entity.id
_entity.type
_entity.pdbx_description
1 polymer ?
#
loop_
_entity_poly.entity_id
_entity_poly.type
_entity_poly.pdbx_seq_one_letter_code
_entity_poly.pdbx_strand_id
1 'polypeptide(L)' 'MKDGIKIVDQVRKIRLQEKKTIGVKTNAPVCSKTKQYLQKKGIEVRGN' A
#
# COMPACT_ATOMS: atom_id res chain seq x y z
N MET A 1 -6.59 -11.39 3.61
CA MET A 1 -6.14 -10.01 3.91
C MET A 1 -7.14 -9.05 3.30
N LYS A 2 -7.90 -8.34 4.12
CA LYS A 2 -8.90 -7.37 3.63
C LYS A 2 -8.28 -5.98 3.48
N ASP A 3 -7.37 -5.63 4.38
CA ASP A 3 -6.73 -4.30 4.46
C ASP A 3 -5.77 -4.02 3.30
N GLY A 4 -4.88 -4.96 2.96
CA GLY A 4 -3.99 -4.83 1.82
C GLY A 4 -4.73 -4.62 0.49
N ILE A 5 -5.90 -5.25 0.33
CA ILE A 5 -6.74 -5.08 -0.87
C ILE A 5 -7.33 -3.67 -0.92
N LYS A 6 -7.87 -3.17 0.20
CA LYS A 6 -8.41 -1.80 0.31
C LYS A 6 -7.35 -0.75 -0.03
N ILE A 7 -6.14 -0.92 0.48
CA ILE A 7 -5.01 -0.02 0.20
C ILE A 7 -4.69 0.00 -1.30
N VAL A 8 -4.60 -1.17 -1.94
CA VAL A 8 -4.35 -1.24 -3.39
C VAL A 8 -5.45 -0.56 -4.20
N ASP A 9 -6.71 -0.72 -3.80
CA ASP A 9 -7.85 -0.06 -4.47
C ASP A 9 -7.75 1.47 -4.37
N GLN A 10 -7.45 2.00 -3.18
CA GLN A 10 -7.23 3.43 -2.97
C GLN A 10 -6.05 3.95 -3.79
N VAL A 11 -4.90 3.25 -3.75
CA VAL A 11 -3.71 3.60 -4.54
C VAL A 11 -4.02 3.62 -6.02
N ARG A 12 -4.82 2.68 -6.52
CA ARG A 12 -5.22 2.62 -7.93
C ARG A 12 -6.05 3.83 -8.33
N LYS A 13 -7.01 4.25 -7.49
CA LYS A 13 -7.82 5.45 -7.74
C LYS A 13 -6.97 6.72 -7.76
N ILE A 14 -6.05 6.86 -6.80
CA ILE A 14 -5.15 8.02 -6.76
C ILE A 14 -4.22 8.03 -7.97
N ARG A 15 -3.68 6.87 -8.38
CA ARG A 15 -2.84 6.75 -9.60
C ARG A 15 -3.55 7.12 -10.89
N LEU A 16 -4.87 6.94 -10.96
CA LEU A 16 -5.68 7.36 -12.12
C LEU A 16 -5.79 8.88 -12.20
N GLN A 17 -5.77 9.58 -11.07
CA GLN A 17 -5.85 11.04 -11.00
C GLN A 17 -4.46 11.70 -11.09
N GLU A 18 -3.46 11.13 -10.42
CA GLU A 18 -2.09 11.64 -10.37
C GLU A 18 -1.08 10.51 -10.61
N LYS A 19 -0.26 10.63 -11.66
CA LYS A 19 0.84 9.69 -11.93
C LYS A 19 2.04 9.94 -11.02
N LYS A 20 1.83 9.80 -9.70
CA LYS A 20 2.87 9.94 -8.67
C LYS A 20 3.13 8.62 -7.97
N THR A 21 4.28 8.53 -7.32
CA THR A 21 4.66 7.41 -6.47
C THR A 21 3.90 7.50 -5.15
N ILE A 22 3.22 6.42 -4.77
CA ILE A 22 2.38 6.37 -3.55
C ILE A 22 2.95 5.34 -2.60
N GLY A 23 3.19 5.76 -1.35
CA GLY A 23 3.62 4.91 -0.25
C GLY A 23 2.60 4.92 0.88
N VAL A 24 2.62 3.87 1.70
CA VAL A 24 1.77 3.72 2.88
C VAL A 24 2.63 3.92 4.10
N LYS A 25 2.32 4.95 4.89
CA LYS A 25 2.93 5.18 6.20
C LYS A 25 1.98 4.69 7.29
N THR A 26 2.46 3.83 8.18
CA THR A 26 1.66 3.34 9.31
C THR A 26 2.54 3.12 10.52
N ASN A 27 2.02 3.47 11.70
CA ASN A 27 2.70 3.21 12.98
C ASN A 27 2.36 1.83 13.54
N ALA A 28 1.40 1.12 12.93
CA ALA A 28 1.01 -0.22 13.34
C ALA A 28 1.84 -1.28 12.60
N PRO A 29 2.17 -2.41 13.26
CA PRO A 29 2.87 -3.51 12.60
C PRO A 29 1.99 -4.08 11.49
N VAL A 30 2.51 -4.06 10.26
CA VAL A 30 1.84 -4.67 9.10
C VAL A 30 2.24 -6.12 9.02
N CYS A 31 1.26 -7.03 8.91
CA CYS A 31 1.56 -8.45 8.78
C CYS A 31 2.42 -8.71 7.53
N SER A 32 3.38 -9.63 7.63
CA SER A 32 4.38 -9.87 6.59
C SER A 32 3.74 -10.14 5.22
N LYS A 33 2.63 -10.89 5.20
CA LYS A 33 1.86 -11.16 3.99
C LYS A 33 1.28 -9.89 3.34
N THR A 34 0.81 -8.92 4.13
CA THR A 34 0.28 -7.64 3.60
C THR A 34 1.41 -6.77 3.07
N LYS A 35 2.53 -6.70 3.78
CA LYS A 35 3.72 -5.96 3.34
C LYS A 35 4.22 -6.48 1.99
N GLN A 36 4.38 -7.81 1.86
CA GLN A 36 4.79 -8.44 0.60
C GLN A 36 3.79 -8.19 -0.53
N TYR A 37 2.49 -8.25 -0.23
CA TYR A 37 1.44 -7.99 -1.22
C TYR A 37 1.51 -6.55 -1.76
N LEU A 38 1.71 -5.56 -0.87
CA LEU A 38 1.84 -4.15 -1.24
C LEU A 38 3.12 -3.87 -2.02
N GLN A 39 4.26 -4.42 -1.57
CA GLN A 39 5.53 -4.28 -2.28
C GLN A 39 5.49 -4.87 -3.70
N LYS A 40 4.87 -6.03 -3.90
CA LYS A 40 4.66 -6.62 -5.24
C LYS A 40 3.84 -5.73 -6.18
N LYS A 41 3.02 -4.81 -5.64
CA LYS A 41 2.25 -3.83 -6.41
C LYS A 41 2.96 -2.48 -6.56
N GLY A 42 4.22 -2.39 -6.11
CA GLY A 42 5.02 -1.17 -6.14
C GLY A 42 4.61 -0.14 -5.09
N ILE A 43 3.97 -0.59 -4.01
CA ILE A 43 3.56 0.26 -2.88
C ILE A 43 4.55 0.04 -1.75
N GLU A 44 5.30 1.09 -1.42
CA GLU A 44 6.25 1.05 -0.32
C GLU A 44 5.53 1.22 1.01
N VAL A 45 5.79 0.32 1.97
CA VAL A 45 5.25 0.41 3.33
C VAL A 45 6.35 0.89 4.25
N ARG A 46 6.22 2.12 4.76
CA ARG A 46 7.11 2.70 5.76
C ARG A 46 6.43 2.66 7.12
N GLY A 47 6.84 1.70 7.95
CA GLY A 47 6.49 1.65 9.36
C GLY A 47 7.72 1.91 10.20
N ASN A 48 7.53 2.67 11.29
CA ASN A 48 8.56 2.90 12.30
C ASN A 48 8.64 1.73 13.28
#